data_AF-A0A7Y2M1B7-F1
#
_entry.id   AF-A0A7Y2M1B7-F1
#
_cell.length_a   1.000
_cell.length_b   1.000
_cell.length_c   1.000
_cell.angle_alpha   90.00
_cell.angle_beta   90.00
_cell.angle_gamma   90.00
#
_symmetry.space_group_name_H-M   'P 1'
#
loop_
_entity.id
_entity.type
_entity.pdbx_description
1 polymer ?
#
loop_
_entity_poly.entity_id
_entity_poly.type
_entity_poly.pdbx_seq_one_letter_code
_entity_poly.pdbx_strand_id
1 'polypeptide(L)'
;MNVYVDYPEDWIGVPQFGPAEQFPDAAQWAAALADELLVEFGVRAAREERASLVSALTILGEGTRRRGATASYIHYPSYGAPLELVDTVLLDRSVVGDAPAHEVAGALEPDLLAAPTVTPLTTRRGLTGALVVRHAPMDAEAPHIVTLRASCALDVGDGWFVLGTATTDLPAFEAFRAHFLELADSVYVTAD
;
A
#
# COMPACT_ATOMS: atom_id res chain seq x y z
N MET A 1 -10.26 -19.68 -1.27
CA MET A 1 -9.07 -19.29 -2.03
C MET A 1 -8.36 -18.22 -1.24
N ASN A 2 -7.04 -18.34 -1.08
CA ASN A 2 -6.26 -17.40 -0.27
C ASN A 2 -5.35 -16.59 -1.19
N VAL A 3 -5.27 -15.29 -0.94
CA VAL A 3 -4.39 -14.36 -1.67
C VAL A 3 -3.19 -14.04 -0.79
N TYR A 4 -2.00 -14.12 -1.34
CA TYR A 4 -0.75 -13.87 -0.65
C TYR A 4 0.11 -12.88 -1.42
N VAL A 5 0.99 -12.19 -0.68
CA VAL A 5 1.98 -11.25 -1.21
C VAL A 5 3.36 -11.73 -0.77
N ASP A 6 4.22 -12.05 -1.74
CA ASP A 6 5.60 -12.48 -1.52
C ASP A 6 6.53 -11.26 -1.59
N TYR A 7 6.39 -10.35 -0.62
CA TYR A 7 7.01 -9.03 -0.70
C TYR A 7 8.55 -9.08 -0.59
N PRO A 8 9.29 -8.24 -1.34
CA PRO A 8 10.76 -8.20 -1.28
C PRO A 8 11.33 -7.77 0.08
N GLU A 9 12.65 -7.93 0.29
CA GLU A 9 13.32 -7.70 1.59
C GLU A 9 13.21 -6.25 2.11
N ASP A 10 13.08 -5.26 1.22
CA ASP A 10 12.93 -3.84 1.56
C ASP A 10 11.47 -3.42 1.87
N TRP A 11 10.57 -4.40 1.91
CA TRP A 11 9.18 -4.23 2.30
C TRP A 11 8.88 -4.80 3.68
N ILE A 12 8.02 -4.10 4.39
CA ILE A 12 7.63 -4.44 5.76
C ILE A 12 6.12 -4.60 5.80
N GLY A 13 5.64 -5.80 6.12
CA GLY A 13 4.22 -6.04 6.38
C GLY A 13 3.78 -5.37 7.69
N VAL A 14 2.69 -4.60 7.64
CA VAL A 14 2.05 -4.04 8.84
C VAL A 14 1.20 -5.15 9.49
N PRO A 15 1.49 -5.56 10.74
CA PRO A 15 0.77 -6.65 11.38
C PRO A 15 -0.62 -6.21 11.83
N GLN A 16 -1.45 -7.18 12.21
CA GLN A 16 -2.67 -6.88 12.96
C GLN A 16 -2.31 -6.49 14.40
N PHE A 17 -3.14 -5.61 14.98
CA PHE A 17 -3.00 -5.18 16.37
C PHE A 17 -4.18 -5.63 17.21
N GLY A 18 -3.89 -6.07 18.43
CA GLY A 18 -4.90 -6.39 19.42
C GLY A 18 -4.34 -7.19 20.60
N PRO A 19 -5.17 -7.43 21.64
CA PRO A 19 -4.72 -8.12 22.85
C PRO A 19 -4.26 -9.57 22.64
N ALA A 20 -4.69 -10.20 21.54
CA ALA A 20 -4.31 -11.57 21.17
C ALA A 20 -3.20 -11.62 20.11
N GLU A 21 -2.78 -10.47 19.59
CA GLU A 21 -1.74 -10.36 18.56
C GLU A 21 -0.36 -10.22 19.20
N GLN A 22 0.69 -10.40 18.40
CA GLN A 22 2.08 -10.18 18.86
C GLN A 22 2.29 -8.76 19.42
N PHE A 23 1.65 -7.77 18.79
CA PHE A 23 1.71 -6.38 19.22
C PHE A 23 0.32 -5.90 19.67
N PRO A 24 0.18 -5.42 20.92
CA PRO A 24 -1.11 -4.92 21.42
C PRO A 24 -1.63 -3.69 20.65
N ASP A 25 -0.70 -2.82 20.21
CA ASP A 25 -0.99 -1.58 19.51
C ASP A 25 0.14 -1.21 18.52
N ALA A 26 -0.16 -0.23 17.65
CA ALA A 26 0.76 0.23 16.62
C ALA A 26 2.01 0.92 17.19
N ALA A 27 1.92 1.54 18.37
CA ALA A 27 3.06 2.25 18.97
C ALA A 27 4.13 1.28 19.48
N GLN A 28 3.72 0.16 20.07
CA GLN A 28 4.62 -0.91 20.50
C GLN A 28 5.29 -1.60 19.31
N TRP A 29 4.54 -1.89 18.26
CA TRP A 29 5.10 -2.41 17.00
C TRP A 29 6.10 -1.43 16.38
N ALA A 30 5.72 -0.16 16.25
CA ALA A 30 6.58 0.88 15.67
C ALA A 30 7.87 1.06 16.47
N ALA A 31 7.82 0.99 17.80
CA ALA A 31 9.00 1.06 18.66
C ALA A 31 9.95 -0.12 18.44
N ALA A 32 9.42 -1.34 18.37
CA ALA A 32 10.21 -2.54 18.12
C ALA A 32 10.83 -2.54 16.71
N LEU A 33 10.03 -2.19 15.69
CA LEU A 33 10.47 -2.11 14.31
C LEU A 33 11.55 -1.03 14.12
N ALA A 34 11.39 0.15 14.75
CA ALA A 34 12.41 1.18 14.67
C ALA A 34 13.75 0.73 15.25
N ASP A 35 13.75 -0.03 16.35
CA ASP A 35 14.98 -0.57 16.94
C ASP A 35 15.64 -1.60 16.00
N GLU A 36 14.84 -2.47 15.37
CA GLU A 36 15.31 -3.45 14.39
C GLU A 36 15.94 -2.78 13.17
N LEU A 37 15.23 -1.84 12.55
CA LEU A 37 15.71 -1.10 11.37
C LEU A 37 17.01 -0.33 11.66
N LEU A 38 17.14 0.30 12.83
CA LEU A 38 18.38 1.01 13.19
C LEU A 38 19.57 0.05 13.31
N VAL A 39 19.35 -1.16 13.82
CA VAL A 39 20.37 -2.21 13.88
C VAL A 39 20.72 -2.70 12.47
N GLU A 40 19.71 -3.00 11.66
CA GLU A 40 19.86 -3.49 10.29
C GLU A 40 20.64 -2.51 9.41
N PHE A 41 20.30 -1.22 9.47
CA PHE A 41 21.03 -0.18 8.74
C PHE A 41 22.37 0.21 9.38
N GLY A 42 22.72 -0.35 10.54
CA GLY A 42 23.96 -0.02 11.26
C GLY A 42 24.02 1.43 11.74
N VAL A 43 22.88 2.06 11.99
CA VAL A 43 22.76 3.49 12.31
C VAL A 43 22.66 3.71 13.82
N ARG A 44 23.46 4.62 14.35
CA ARG A 44 23.30 5.17 15.71
C ARG A 44 22.51 6.46 15.66
N ALA A 45 21.19 6.34 15.58
CA ALA A 45 20.29 7.49 15.55
C ALA A 45 20.27 8.24 16.88
N ALA A 46 20.13 9.56 16.82
CA ALA A 46 19.83 10.38 17.99
C ALA A 46 18.43 10.01 18.54
N ARG A 47 18.20 10.32 19.82
CA ARG A 47 16.91 10.06 20.48
C ARG A 47 15.73 10.67 19.73
N GLU A 48 15.91 11.86 19.19
CA GLU A 48 14.87 12.59 18.44
C GLU A 48 14.59 11.95 17.08
N GLU A 49 15.62 11.50 16.38
CA GLU A 49 15.46 10.81 15.09
C GLU A 49 14.72 9.47 15.26
N ARG A 50 15.11 8.69 16.27
CA ARG A 50 14.38 7.47 16.65
C ARG A 50 12.93 7.77 16.99
N ALA A 51 12.67 8.82 17.79
CA ALA A 51 11.31 9.19 18.16
C ALA A 51 10.47 9.60 16.94
N SER A 52 11.06 10.30 15.98
CA SER A 52 10.42 10.65 14.71
C SER A 52 10.07 9.41 13.88
N LEU A 53 11.00 8.45 13.75
CA LEU A 53 10.73 7.19 13.04
C LEU A 53 9.60 6.39 13.70
N VAL A 54 9.64 6.25 15.03
CA VAL A 54 8.56 5.58 15.79
C VAL A 54 7.22 6.29 15.58
N SER A 55 7.19 7.62 15.63
CA SER A 55 5.98 8.40 15.39
C SER A 55 5.42 8.16 13.98
N ALA A 56 6.28 8.23 12.97
CA ALA A 56 5.89 8.01 11.58
C ALA A 56 5.32 6.59 11.35
N LEU A 57 6.01 5.55 11.85
CA LEU A 57 5.54 4.17 11.76
C LEU A 57 4.23 3.97 12.55
N THR A 58 4.08 4.58 13.72
CA THR A 58 2.83 4.52 14.50
C THR A 58 1.65 5.06 13.69
N ILE A 59 1.82 6.22 13.03
CA ILE A 59 0.77 6.82 12.18
C ILE A 59 0.39 5.88 11.03
N LEU A 60 1.38 5.25 10.37
CA LEU A 60 1.12 4.29 9.28
C LEU A 60 0.37 3.05 9.79
N GLY A 61 0.80 2.50 10.93
CA GLY A 61 0.16 1.35 11.58
C GLY A 61 -1.29 1.63 11.97
N GLU A 62 -1.55 2.73 12.68
CA GLU A 62 -2.92 3.11 13.07
C GLU A 62 -3.83 3.37 11.87
N GLY A 63 -3.28 3.96 10.81
CA GLY A 63 -4.04 4.34 9.63
C GLY A 63 -4.55 3.13 8.83
N THR A 64 -3.89 1.98 8.92
CA THR A 64 -4.23 0.75 8.17
C THR A 64 -5.69 0.35 8.33
N ARG A 65 -6.15 0.22 9.59
CA ARG A 65 -7.57 -0.11 9.87
C ARG A 65 -8.52 1.03 9.50
N ARG A 66 -8.13 2.29 9.72
CA ARG A 66 -9.00 3.45 9.42
C ARG A 66 -9.31 3.56 7.93
N ARG A 67 -8.38 3.15 7.06
CA ARG A 67 -8.54 3.13 5.60
C ARG A 67 -9.29 1.89 5.08
N GLY A 68 -9.68 0.96 5.96
CA GLY A 68 -10.39 -0.27 5.57
C GLY A 68 -9.51 -1.28 4.84
N ALA A 69 -8.18 -1.16 4.94
CA ALA A 69 -7.25 -2.08 4.31
C ALA A 69 -7.32 -3.47 4.97
N THR A 70 -7.26 -4.52 4.16
CA THR A 70 -7.10 -5.91 4.61
C THR A 70 -5.68 -6.16 5.13
N ALA A 71 -4.69 -5.61 4.44
CA ALA A 71 -3.28 -5.59 4.85
C ALA A 71 -2.59 -4.35 4.28
N SER A 72 -1.48 -3.95 4.88
CA SER A 72 -0.65 -2.84 4.37
C SER A 72 0.83 -3.20 4.40
N TYR A 73 1.58 -2.61 3.48
CA TYR A 73 3.01 -2.84 3.30
C TYR A 73 3.72 -1.49 3.24
N ILE A 74 4.87 -1.39 3.90
CA ILE A 74 5.70 -0.19 3.91
C ILE A 74 7.00 -0.51 3.19
N HIS A 75 7.31 0.26 2.15
CA HIS A 75 8.61 0.23 1.51
C HIS A 75 9.54 1.22 2.24
N TYR A 76 10.70 0.73 2.69
CA TYR A 76 11.70 1.53 3.38
C TYR A 76 13.12 1.05 3.04
N PRO A 77 13.64 1.43 1.87
CA PRO A 77 14.85 0.81 1.31
C PRO A 77 16.15 1.24 2.01
N SER A 78 16.12 2.35 2.76
CA SER A 78 17.29 2.83 3.51
C SER A 78 16.90 3.81 4.60
N TYR A 79 17.76 3.92 5.62
CA TYR A 79 17.59 4.92 6.67
C TYR A 79 17.57 6.35 6.11
N GLY A 80 16.52 7.09 6.46
CA GLY A 80 16.28 8.46 6.01
C GLY A 80 15.53 8.58 4.67
N ALA A 81 15.23 7.47 3.99
CA ALA A 81 14.33 7.49 2.84
C ALA A 81 12.89 7.85 3.26
N PRO A 82 12.03 8.28 2.32
CA PRO A 82 10.60 8.35 2.58
C PRO A 82 10.02 6.98 2.94
N LEU A 83 9.01 6.96 3.82
CA LEU A 83 8.21 5.76 4.07
C LEU A 83 7.06 5.75 3.07
N GLU A 84 7.01 4.73 2.22
CA GLU A 84 6.00 4.60 1.17
C GLU A 84 5.04 3.48 1.53
N LEU A 85 3.76 3.81 1.62
CA LEU A 85 2.73 2.89 2.07
C LEU A 85 1.92 2.37 0.89
N VAL A 86 1.66 1.07 0.90
CA VAL A 86 0.70 0.39 0.01
C VAL A 86 -0.33 -0.31 0.87
N ASP A 87 -1.57 0.11 0.74
CA ASP A 87 -2.71 -0.59 1.33
C ASP A 87 -3.24 -1.62 0.33
N THR A 88 -3.81 -2.70 0.85
CA THR A 88 -4.44 -3.74 0.05
C THR A 88 -5.85 -4.01 0.54
N VAL A 89 -6.75 -4.31 -0.40
CA VAL A 89 -8.15 -4.67 -0.12
C VAL A 89 -8.52 -5.84 -0.99
N LEU A 90 -9.21 -6.83 -0.40
CA LEU A 90 -9.88 -7.88 -1.14
C LEU A 90 -11.34 -7.49 -1.38
N LEU A 91 -11.75 -7.40 -2.64
CA LEU A 91 -13.12 -7.09 -3.04
C LEU A 91 -13.79 -8.33 -3.62
N ASP A 92 -14.89 -8.75 -3.02
CA ASP A 92 -15.68 -9.87 -3.51
C ASP A 92 -16.38 -9.51 -4.84
N ARG A 93 -16.42 -10.45 -5.79
CA ARG A 93 -17.05 -10.22 -7.09
C ARG A 93 -18.56 -9.91 -6.97
N SER A 94 -19.23 -10.34 -5.91
CA SER A 94 -20.62 -9.96 -5.62
C SER A 94 -20.81 -8.47 -5.34
N VAL A 95 -19.75 -7.76 -4.92
CA VAL A 95 -19.78 -6.32 -4.64
C VAL A 95 -19.57 -5.49 -5.90
N VAL A 96 -18.64 -5.92 -6.76
CA VAL A 96 -18.21 -5.14 -7.95
C VAL A 96 -18.74 -5.69 -9.28
N GLY A 97 -19.36 -6.86 -9.29
CA GLY A 97 -19.87 -7.52 -10.50
C GLY A 97 -18.76 -7.88 -11.49
N ASP A 98 -19.11 -7.86 -12.78
CA ASP A 98 -18.18 -8.09 -13.90
C ASP A 98 -17.45 -6.82 -14.35
N ALA A 99 -17.28 -5.85 -13.45
CA ALA A 99 -16.54 -4.63 -13.75
C ALA A 99 -15.11 -4.97 -14.19
N PRO A 100 -14.60 -4.36 -15.27
CA PRO A 100 -13.24 -4.61 -15.72
C PRO A 100 -12.22 -4.04 -14.72
N ALA A 101 -11.02 -4.63 -14.69
CA ALA A 101 -9.96 -4.32 -13.71
C ALA A 101 -9.70 -2.81 -13.52
N HIS A 102 -9.71 -2.02 -14.60
CA HIS A 102 -9.44 -0.59 -14.53
C HIS A 102 -10.55 0.18 -13.82
N GLU A 103 -11.81 -0.23 -13.94
CA GLU A 103 -12.92 0.37 -13.19
C GLU A 103 -12.79 0.06 -11.70
N VAL A 104 -12.44 -1.20 -11.37
CA VAL A 104 -12.18 -1.62 -9.98
C VAL A 104 -10.98 -0.88 -9.38
N ALA A 105 -9.96 -0.59 -10.18
CA ALA A 105 -8.80 0.23 -9.79
C ALA A 105 -9.10 1.75 -9.73
N GLY A 106 -10.35 2.18 -9.94
CA GLY A 106 -10.78 3.57 -9.76
C GLY A 106 -10.68 4.46 -11.00
N ALA A 107 -10.68 3.89 -12.22
CA ALA A 107 -10.64 4.69 -13.45
C ALA A 107 -11.90 5.55 -13.69
N LEU A 108 -12.99 5.27 -12.97
CA LEU A 108 -14.27 5.99 -13.06
C LEU A 108 -14.59 6.81 -11.80
N GLU A 109 -13.59 7.12 -10.97
CA GLU A 109 -13.81 7.99 -9.81
C GLU A 109 -14.42 9.35 -10.24
N PRO A 110 -15.48 9.85 -9.57
CA PRO A 110 -16.19 11.04 -10.02
C PRO A 110 -15.42 12.35 -9.76
N ASP A 111 -14.41 12.33 -8.88
CA ASP A 111 -13.59 13.46 -8.46
C ASP A 111 -12.28 13.60 -9.25
N LEU A 112 -12.13 12.84 -10.34
CA LEU A 112 -10.97 12.90 -11.22
C LEU A 112 -10.77 14.28 -11.84
N LEU A 113 -9.56 14.82 -11.71
CA LEU A 113 -9.19 16.11 -12.31
C LEU A 113 -8.83 16.00 -13.80
N ALA A 114 -8.46 14.81 -14.24
CA ALA A 114 -8.09 14.49 -15.62
C ALA A 114 -8.36 13.01 -15.92
N ALA A 115 -8.33 12.64 -17.19
CA ALA A 115 -8.41 11.25 -17.59
C ALA A 115 -7.27 10.44 -16.95
N PRO A 116 -7.55 9.28 -16.33
CA PRO A 116 -6.53 8.49 -15.67
C PRO A 116 -5.66 7.78 -16.70
N THR A 117 -4.42 7.46 -16.30
CA THR A 117 -3.57 6.55 -17.07
C THR A 117 -3.90 5.12 -16.69
N VAL A 118 -4.35 4.33 -17.66
CA VAL A 118 -4.68 2.91 -17.47
C VAL A 118 -3.63 2.06 -18.19
N THR A 119 -3.01 1.13 -17.47
CA THR A 119 -2.01 0.21 -18.01
C THR A 119 -2.41 -1.22 -17.67
N PRO A 120 -2.68 -2.09 -18.66
CA PRO A 120 -2.90 -3.51 -18.41
C PRO A 120 -1.68 -4.16 -17.75
N LEU A 121 -1.92 -5.11 -16.86
CA LEU A 121 -0.86 -5.83 -16.13
C LEU A 121 -1.08 -7.33 -16.23
N THR A 122 0.03 -8.07 -16.17
CA THR A 122 0.02 -9.51 -15.91
C THR A 122 1.19 -9.81 -14.98
N THR A 123 0.92 -10.43 -13.83
CA THR A 123 1.98 -10.75 -12.86
C THR A 123 2.81 -11.94 -13.31
N ARG A 124 4.00 -12.12 -12.73
CA ARG A 124 4.87 -13.30 -12.93
C ARG A 124 4.18 -14.63 -12.65
N ARG A 125 3.11 -14.62 -11.82
CA ARG A 125 2.29 -15.79 -11.49
C ARG A 125 1.01 -15.91 -12.31
N GLY A 126 0.84 -15.05 -13.32
CA GLY A 126 -0.23 -15.13 -14.31
C GLY A 126 -1.53 -14.43 -13.93
N LEU A 127 -1.57 -13.67 -12.83
CA LEU A 127 -2.75 -12.86 -12.49
C LEU A 127 -2.86 -11.69 -13.45
N THR A 128 -4.05 -11.46 -14.01
CA THR A 128 -4.30 -10.35 -14.94
C THR A 128 -4.98 -9.19 -14.23
N GLY A 129 -4.67 -7.96 -14.65
CA GLY A 129 -5.25 -6.79 -14.01
C GLY A 129 -4.98 -5.49 -14.74
N ALA A 130 -5.12 -4.38 -14.02
CA ALA A 130 -4.77 -3.06 -14.51
C ALA A 130 -4.19 -2.18 -13.40
N LEU A 131 -3.16 -1.40 -13.76
CA LEU A 131 -2.71 -0.24 -13.03
C LEU A 131 -3.51 0.97 -13.51
N VAL A 132 -4.03 1.74 -12.55
CA VAL A 132 -4.65 3.03 -12.78
C VAL A 132 -3.91 4.08 -11.97
N VAL A 133 -3.32 5.06 -12.66
CA VAL A 133 -2.71 6.25 -12.04
C VAL A 133 -3.60 7.45 -12.33
N ARG A 134 -4.02 8.14 -11.29
CA ARG A 134 -5.01 9.22 -11.37
C ARG A 134 -4.68 10.39 -10.46
N HIS A 135 -5.19 11.56 -10.82
CA HIS A 135 -5.10 12.77 -10.00
C HIS A 135 -6.49 13.10 -9.47
N ALA A 136 -6.61 13.17 -8.15
CA ALA A 136 -7.86 13.47 -7.46
C ALA A 136 -7.58 14.36 -6.24
N PRO A 137 -8.53 15.18 -5.80
CA PRO A 137 -8.42 15.89 -4.53
C PRO A 137 -8.19 14.92 -3.37
N MET A 138 -7.56 15.39 -2.30
CA MET A 138 -7.31 14.58 -1.10
C MET A 138 -8.63 14.07 -0.52
N ASP A 139 -9.56 14.98 -0.28
CA ASP A 139 -10.93 14.70 0.14
C ASP A 139 -11.85 15.90 -0.14
N ALA A 140 -13.14 15.77 0.21
CA ALA A 140 -14.14 16.81 0.02
C ALA A 140 -13.93 18.06 0.90
N GLU A 141 -13.21 17.94 2.02
CA GLU A 141 -12.92 19.03 2.95
C GLU A 141 -11.67 19.83 2.53
N ALA A 142 -10.74 19.18 1.81
CA ALA A 142 -9.51 19.75 1.27
C ALA A 142 -9.40 19.61 -0.27
N PRO A 143 -10.36 20.14 -1.06
CA PRO A 143 -10.41 19.93 -2.51
C PRO A 143 -9.24 20.59 -3.28
N HIS A 144 -8.52 21.50 -2.63
CA HIS A 144 -7.37 22.22 -3.19
C HIS A 144 -6.06 21.43 -3.06
N ILE A 145 -6.03 20.38 -2.24
CA ILE A 145 -4.88 19.49 -2.11
C ILE A 145 -5.04 18.38 -3.14
N VAL A 146 -4.21 18.39 -4.18
CA VAL A 146 -4.24 17.36 -5.22
C VAL A 146 -3.30 16.22 -4.84
N THR A 147 -3.82 15.00 -4.93
CA THR A 147 -3.07 13.76 -4.73
C THR A 147 -2.95 13.01 -6.04
N LEU A 148 -1.80 12.39 -6.27
CA LEU A 148 -1.67 11.28 -7.20
C LEU A 148 -2.05 10.00 -6.45
N ARG A 149 -2.97 9.24 -7.03
CA ARG A 149 -3.37 7.91 -6.54
C ARG A 149 -2.99 6.88 -7.57
N ALA A 150 -2.33 5.81 -7.14
CA ALA A 150 -2.03 4.66 -7.98
C ALA A 150 -2.69 3.42 -7.39
N SER A 151 -3.39 2.67 -8.22
CA SER A 151 -4.08 1.45 -7.81
C SER A 151 -3.89 0.34 -8.82
N CYS A 152 -3.57 -0.86 -8.36
CA CYS A 152 -3.54 -2.09 -9.15
C CYS A 152 -4.70 -2.96 -8.73
N ALA A 153 -5.60 -3.32 -9.64
CA ALA A 153 -6.61 -4.34 -9.39
C ALA A 153 -6.25 -5.62 -10.15
N LEU A 154 -6.05 -6.71 -9.43
CA LEU A 154 -5.70 -8.03 -9.94
C LEU A 154 -6.89 -8.97 -9.81
N ASP A 155 -7.29 -9.62 -10.91
CA ASP A 155 -8.33 -10.65 -10.88
C ASP A 155 -7.77 -11.88 -10.19
N VAL A 156 -8.38 -12.25 -9.06
CA VAL A 156 -8.00 -13.43 -8.29
C VAL A 156 -8.97 -14.59 -8.52
N GLY A 157 -10.05 -14.41 -9.28
CA GLY A 157 -11.03 -15.44 -9.62
C GLY A 157 -12.41 -15.14 -9.04
N ASP A 158 -12.55 -15.20 -7.71
CA ASP A 158 -13.79 -14.89 -6.98
C ASP A 158 -13.97 -13.41 -6.63
N GLY A 159 -13.03 -12.57 -7.07
CA GLY A 159 -12.98 -11.16 -6.72
C GLY A 159 -11.76 -10.47 -7.27
N TRP A 160 -11.41 -9.36 -6.63
CA TRP A 160 -10.26 -8.53 -6.99
C TRP A 160 -9.39 -8.28 -5.77
N PHE A 161 -8.09 -8.44 -5.96
CA PHE A 161 -7.11 -7.96 -5.01
C PHE A 161 -6.61 -6.60 -5.47
N VAL A 162 -6.91 -5.55 -4.69
CA VAL A 162 -6.58 -4.17 -5.03
C VAL A 162 -5.43 -3.71 -4.15
N LEU A 163 -4.34 -3.24 -4.75
CA LEU A 163 -3.24 -2.54 -4.09
C LEU A 163 -3.37 -1.05 -4.37
N GLY A 164 -3.19 -0.19 -3.38
CA GLY A 164 -3.35 1.26 -3.52
C GLY A 164 -2.28 2.04 -2.77
N THR A 165 -1.81 3.11 -3.39
CA THR A 165 -0.96 4.14 -2.76
C THR A 165 -1.40 5.53 -3.20
N ALA A 166 -1.10 6.54 -2.39
CA ALA A 166 -1.40 7.93 -2.69
C ALA A 166 -0.31 8.86 -2.15
N THR A 167 0.00 9.92 -2.90
CA THR A 167 0.99 10.93 -2.49
C THR A 167 0.67 12.29 -3.10
N THR A 168 1.16 13.36 -2.47
CA THR A 168 1.19 14.72 -3.03
C THR A 168 2.49 15.03 -3.76
N ASP A 169 3.49 14.15 -3.68
CA ASP A 169 4.82 14.30 -4.28
C ASP A 169 4.94 13.41 -5.53
N LEU A 170 4.71 14.01 -6.71
CA LEU A 170 4.78 13.32 -7.99
C LEU A 170 6.19 12.78 -8.32
N PRO A 171 7.29 13.56 -8.17
CA PRO A 171 8.63 13.01 -8.31
C PRO A 171 8.92 11.79 -7.43
N ALA A 172 8.49 11.83 -6.16
CA ALA A 172 8.65 10.68 -5.27
C ALA A 172 7.88 9.46 -5.78
N PHE A 173 6.64 9.64 -6.25
CA PHE A 173 5.89 8.52 -6.84
C PHE A 173 6.58 7.89 -8.05
N GLU A 174 7.11 8.69 -8.98
CA GLU A 174 7.76 8.13 -10.17
C GLU A 174 9.04 7.34 -9.80
N ALA A 175 9.75 7.74 -8.75
CA ALA A 175 10.86 6.94 -8.21
C ALA A 175 10.38 5.65 -7.55
N PHE A 176 9.28 5.70 -6.78
CA PHE A 176 8.67 4.56 -6.11
C PHE A 176 7.98 3.56 -7.06
N ARG A 177 7.51 4.04 -8.21
CA ARG A 177 6.59 3.30 -9.09
C ARG A 177 7.07 1.89 -9.45
N ALA A 178 8.37 1.70 -9.65
CA ALA A 178 8.94 0.40 -9.95
C ALA A 178 8.74 -0.58 -8.78
N HIS A 179 8.99 -0.14 -7.55
CA HIS A 179 8.80 -0.94 -6.33
C HIS A 179 7.31 -1.24 -6.09
N PHE A 180 6.43 -0.27 -6.32
CA PHE A 180 4.98 -0.51 -6.25
C PHE A 180 4.53 -1.62 -7.21
N LEU A 181 5.05 -1.63 -8.43
CA LEU A 181 4.76 -2.66 -9.42
C LEU A 181 5.40 -4.01 -9.08
N GLU A 182 6.59 -4.01 -8.48
CA GLU A 182 7.24 -5.23 -7.98
C GLU A 182 6.41 -5.89 -6.86
N LEU A 183 5.88 -5.09 -5.92
CA LEU A 183 4.97 -5.60 -4.91
C LEU A 183 3.70 -6.20 -5.55
N ALA A 184 3.10 -5.51 -6.52
CA ALA A 184 1.93 -6.04 -7.24
C ALA A 184 2.26 -7.33 -8.03
N ASP A 185 3.46 -7.42 -8.61
CA ASP A 185 3.94 -8.62 -9.32
C ASP A 185 4.15 -9.82 -8.37
N SER A 186 4.42 -9.55 -7.09
CA SER A 186 4.62 -10.58 -6.08
C SER A 186 3.34 -11.31 -5.65
N VAL A 187 2.16 -10.80 -6.03
CA VAL A 187 0.86 -11.36 -5.61
C VAL A 187 0.58 -12.72 -6.25
N TYR A 188 0.06 -13.64 -5.45
CA TYR A 188 -0.34 -14.96 -5.92
C TYR A 188 -1.54 -15.53 -5.15
N VAL A 189 -2.19 -16.51 -5.76
CA VAL A 189 -3.32 -17.24 -5.18
C VAL A 189 -2.96 -18.70 -4.96
N THR A 190 -3.50 -19.31 -3.91
CA THR A 190 -3.46 -20.77 -3.73
C THR A 190 -4.89 -21.34 -3.73
N ALA A 191 -5.07 -22.45 -4.45
CA ALA A 191 -6.22 -23.32 -4.26
C ALA A 191 -5.92 -24.17 -3.02
N ASP A 192 -6.74 -24.04 -1.98
CA ASP A 192 -6.72 -24.99 -0.86
C ASP A 192 -7.26 -26.36 -1.29
#